data_AF-A0A1G0XYS4-F1
#
_entry.id   AF-A0A1G0XYS4-F1
#
_cell.length_a   1.000
_cell.length_b   1.000
_cell.length_c   1.000
_cell.angle_alpha   90.00
_cell.angle_beta   90.00
_cell.angle_gamma   90.00
#
_symmetry.space_group_name_H-M   'P 1'
#
loop_
_entity.id
_entity.type
_entity.pdbx_description
1 polymer ?
#
loop_
_entity_poly.entity_id
_entity_poly.type
_entity_poly.pdbx_seq_one_letter_code
_entity_poly.pdbx_strand_id
1 'polypeptide(L)'
;MIVASYIFLVLFTSIMFEVMVGSLGVILPLAAMAVFYFSMVYGWRIGICLGFFSGLAIDMLYCREMPVSALSFMAVSGVTIFWLLKGETKDFFLHAIPGVLVSAVTVLPVVFIYWRGILLGGIWDLVFIILFSLISGAVFLPFMVFFLDLLSELLGMELYRKARENIEERI
;
A
#
# COMPACT_ATOMS: atom_id res chain seq x y z
N MET A 1 1.55 23.32 1.18
CA MET A 1 0.13 23.07 1.52
C MET A 1 -0.55 22.10 0.56
N ILE A 2 -0.40 22.26 -0.76
CA ILE A 2 -1.04 21.38 -1.76
C ILE A 2 -0.61 19.92 -1.59
N VAL A 3 0.69 19.63 -1.47
CA VAL A 3 1.22 18.26 -1.29
C VAL A 3 0.63 17.55 -0.06
N ALA A 4 0.59 18.22 1.09
CA ALA A 4 0.04 17.63 2.31
C ALA A 4 -1.46 17.32 2.17
N SER A 5 -2.21 18.22 1.51
CA SER A 5 -3.64 18.01 1.25
C SER A 5 -3.86 16.85 0.28
N TYR A 6 -3.01 16.72 -0.74
CA TYR A 6 -3.02 15.62 -1.70
C TYR A 6 -2.75 14.28 -1.01
N ILE A 7 -1.65 14.18 -0.24
CA ILE A 7 -1.31 12.97 0.52
C ILE A 7 -2.45 12.58 1.46
N PHE A 8 -3.00 13.56 2.19
CA PHE A 8 -4.12 13.34 3.09
C PHE A 8 -5.35 12.80 2.36
N LEU A 9 -5.77 13.44 1.26
CA LEU A 9 -6.96 13.01 0.51
C LEU A 9 -6.80 11.62 -0.08
N VAL A 10 -5.65 11.30 -0.66
CA VAL A 10 -5.37 9.97 -1.22
C VAL A 10 -5.38 8.92 -0.12
N LEU A 11 -4.65 9.12 0.98
CA LEU A 11 -4.63 8.15 2.09
C LEU A 11 -6.01 8.02 2.74
N PHE A 12 -6.70 9.12 3.01
CA PHE A 12 -8.03 9.10 3.58
C PHE A 12 -9.00 8.31 2.69
N THR A 13 -9.02 8.59 1.39
CA THR A 13 -9.87 7.89 0.43
C THR A 13 -9.52 6.41 0.36
N SER A 14 -8.24 6.06 0.27
CA SER A 14 -7.79 4.67 0.26
C SER A 14 -8.16 3.91 1.53
N ILE A 15 -8.00 4.53 2.71
CA ILE A 15 -8.41 3.94 4.00
C ILE A 15 -9.92 3.72 4.03
N MET A 16 -10.72 4.71 3.63
CA MET A 16 -12.18 4.59 3.62
C MET A 16 -12.62 3.47 2.68
N PHE A 17 -12.08 3.39 1.46
CA PHE A 17 -12.39 2.30 0.53
C PHE A 17 -11.94 0.94 1.05
N GLU A 18 -10.75 0.85 1.62
CA GLU A 18 -10.23 -0.38 2.23
C GLU A 18 -11.14 -0.87 3.37
N VAL A 19 -11.63 0.04 4.24
CA VAL A 19 -12.57 -0.29 5.31
C VAL A 19 -13.94 -0.70 4.77
N MET A 20 -14.46 -0.01 3.75
CA MET A 20 -15.71 -0.38 3.10
C MET A 20 -15.63 -1.78 2.47
N VAL A 21 -14.55 -2.09 1.74
CA VAL A 21 -14.35 -3.40 1.12
C VAL A 21 -14.10 -4.48 2.17
N GLY A 22 -13.33 -4.19 3.22
CA GLY A 22 -13.10 -5.15 4.29
C GLY A 22 -14.30 -5.46 5.16
N SER A 23 -15.29 -4.56 5.23
CA SER A 23 -16.59 -4.88 5.82
C SER A 23 -17.35 -5.99 5.08
N LEU A 24 -17.00 -6.25 3.81
CA LEU A 24 -17.51 -7.37 3.01
C LEU A 24 -16.69 -8.66 3.19
N GLY A 25 -15.71 -8.68 4.09
CA GLY A 25 -14.88 -9.85 4.38
C GLY A 25 -13.65 -10.00 3.47
N VAL A 26 -13.26 -8.94 2.75
CA VAL A 26 -12.17 -8.99 1.77
C VAL A 26 -11.05 -8.01 2.12
N ILE A 27 -9.79 -8.46 2.12
CA ILE A 27 -8.65 -7.60 2.44
C ILE A 27 -8.03 -7.02 1.17
N LEU A 28 -8.31 -5.73 0.92
CA LEU A 28 -7.78 -4.98 -0.22
C LEU A 28 -6.84 -3.85 0.26
N PRO A 29 -5.51 -4.01 0.20
CA PRO A 29 -4.56 -3.13 0.88
C PRO A 29 -4.29 -1.82 0.11
N LEU A 30 -5.34 -1.06 -0.22
CA LEU A 30 -5.24 0.20 -0.98
C LEU A 30 -4.42 1.26 -0.26
N ALA A 31 -4.56 1.37 1.06
CA ALA A 31 -3.80 2.34 1.83
C ALA A 31 -2.30 2.03 1.79
N ALA A 32 -1.93 0.75 1.85
CA ALA A 32 -0.54 0.34 1.70
C ALA A 32 0.02 0.61 0.30
N MET A 33 -0.78 0.39 -0.75
CA MET A 33 -0.40 0.76 -2.11
C MET A 33 -0.13 2.27 -2.22
N ALA A 34 -0.99 3.10 -1.62
CA ALA A 34 -0.78 4.55 -1.56
C ALA A 34 0.50 4.93 -0.78
N VAL A 35 0.77 4.25 0.33
CA VAL A 35 2.04 4.43 1.07
C VAL A 35 3.23 4.06 0.20
N PHE A 36 3.17 2.96 -0.57
CA PHE A 36 4.22 2.59 -1.52
C PHE A 36 4.45 3.70 -2.56
N TYR A 37 3.38 4.22 -3.16
CA TYR A 37 3.46 5.33 -4.13
C TYR A 37 4.14 6.56 -3.51
N PHE A 38 3.69 7.01 -2.34
CA PHE A 38 4.28 8.18 -1.68
C PHE A 38 5.70 7.94 -1.19
N SER A 39 6.02 6.72 -0.77
CA SER A 39 7.37 6.32 -0.41
C SER A 39 8.31 6.39 -1.61
N MET A 40 7.83 6.06 -2.81
CA MET A 40 8.59 6.21 -4.06
C MET A 40 8.77 7.69 -4.44
N VAL A 41 7.68 8.48 -4.36
CA VAL A 41 7.66 9.88 -4.81
C VAL A 41 8.36 10.83 -3.85
N TYR A 42 8.22 10.66 -2.54
CA TYR A 42 8.73 11.60 -1.54
C TYR A 42 9.83 11.00 -0.65
N GLY A 43 10.16 9.72 -0.84
CA GLY A 43 11.24 9.03 -0.13
C GLY A 43 10.75 8.13 1.02
N TRP A 44 11.60 7.16 1.37
CA TRP A 44 11.24 6.06 2.26
C TRP A 44 10.93 6.50 3.70
N ARG A 45 11.56 7.57 4.19
CA ARG A 45 11.32 8.11 5.54
C ARG A 45 9.91 8.67 5.67
N ILE A 46 9.43 9.40 4.66
CA ILE A 46 8.06 9.89 4.60
C ILE A 46 7.11 8.70 4.49
N GLY A 47 7.44 7.70 3.66
CA GLY A 47 6.71 6.44 3.58
C GLY A 47 6.51 5.76 4.95
N ILE A 48 7.56 5.68 5.78
CA ILE A 48 7.47 5.10 7.13
C ILE A 48 6.49 5.88 8.00
N CYS A 49 6.61 7.22 8.03
CA CYS A 49 5.70 8.05 8.82
C CYS A 49 4.25 7.90 8.34
N LEU A 50 4.01 7.98 7.03
CA LEU A 50 2.68 7.82 6.45
C LEU A 50 2.13 6.41 6.73
N GLY A 51 2.96 5.37 6.59
CA GLY A 51 2.60 3.99 6.87
C GLY A 51 2.21 3.76 8.32
N PHE A 52 2.97 4.32 9.26
CA PHE A 52 2.64 4.22 10.69
C PHE A 52 1.27 4.84 11.01
N PHE A 53 1.02 6.09 10.60
CA PHE A 53 -0.23 6.78 10.91
C PHE A 53 -1.44 6.18 10.18
N SER A 54 -1.30 5.84 8.89
CA SER A 54 -2.39 5.22 8.13
C SER A 54 -2.70 3.81 8.61
N GLY A 55 -1.67 3.03 8.96
CA GLY A 55 -1.86 1.69 9.51
C GLY A 55 -2.48 1.72 10.91
N LEU A 56 -2.11 2.68 11.77
CA LEU A 56 -2.80 2.90 13.05
C LEU A 56 -4.27 3.23 12.86
N ALA A 57 -4.60 4.08 11.87
CA ALA A 57 -5.99 4.40 11.56
C ALA A 57 -6.76 3.14 11.13
N ILE A 58 -6.18 2.29 10.28
CA ILE A 58 -6.75 1.00 9.89
C ILE A 58 -6.94 0.08 11.11
N ASP A 59 -5.92 -0.07 11.96
CA ASP A 59 -6.01 -0.92 13.15
C ASP A 59 -7.10 -0.43 14.12
N MET A 60 -7.24 0.88 14.31
CA MET A 60 -8.33 1.47 15.11
C MET A 60 -9.71 1.24 14.50
N LEU A 61 -9.86 1.43 13.19
CA LEU A 61 -11.14 1.27 12.48
C LEU A 61 -11.62 -0.19 12.47
N TYR A 62 -10.69 -1.15 12.45
CA TYR A 62 -11.00 -2.58 12.59
C TYR A 62 -10.99 -3.07 14.05
N CYS A 63 -10.84 -2.18 15.03
CA CYS A 63 -10.78 -2.51 16.46
C CYS A 63 -9.74 -3.61 16.79
N ARG A 64 -8.58 -3.58 16.14
CA ARG A 64 -7.51 -4.56 16.34
C ARG A 64 -6.73 -4.27 17.62
N GLU A 65 -6.42 -5.31 18.37
CA GLU A 65 -5.67 -5.20 19.62
C GLU A 65 -4.18 -4.91 19.39
N MET A 66 -3.62 -5.47 18.32
CA MET A 66 -2.22 -5.27 17.94
C MET A 66 -2.13 -4.34 16.72
N PRO A 67 -1.15 -3.40 16.69
CA PRO A 67 -0.98 -2.44 15.59
C PRO A 67 -0.27 -3.08 14.39
N VAL A 68 -0.82 -4.20 13.90
CA VAL A 68 -0.21 -4.99 12.83
C VAL A 68 -0.20 -4.25 11.51
N SER A 69 -1.26 -3.51 11.15
CA SER A 69 -1.27 -2.73 9.92
C SER A 69 -0.26 -1.61 9.97
N ALA A 70 -0.10 -0.93 11.11
CA ALA A 70 0.95 0.09 11.27
C ALA A 70 2.35 -0.47 10.98
N LEU A 71 2.69 -1.62 11.57
CA LEU A 71 3.99 -2.27 11.35
C LEU A 71 4.16 -2.75 9.91
N SER A 72 3.13 -3.39 9.34
CA SER A 72 3.13 -3.84 7.96
C SER A 72 3.27 -2.69 6.96
N PHE A 73 2.61 -1.56 7.19
CA PHE A 73 2.66 -0.41 6.28
C PHE A 73 4.01 0.31 6.38
N MET A 74 4.65 0.34 7.55
CA MET A 74 6.05 0.77 7.64
C MET A 74 6.97 -0.15 6.84
N ALA A 75 6.75 -1.47 6.87
CA ALA A 75 7.54 -2.43 6.12
C ALA A 75 7.39 -2.29 4.59
N VAL A 76 6.28 -1.72 4.10
CA VAL A 76 6.09 -1.38 2.68
C VAL A 76 7.11 -0.35 2.19
N SER A 77 7.61 0.55 3.04
CA SER A 77 8.73 1.42 2.67
C SER A 77 10.02 0.64 2.45
N GLY A 78 10.21 -0.51 3.11
CA GLY A 78 11.31 -1.43 2.79
C GLY A 78 11.18 -2.04 1.40
N VAL A 79 9.96 -2.45 1.01
CA VAL A 79 9.66 -2.92 -0.36
C VAL A 79 9.96 -1.82 -1.38
N THR A 80 9.66 -0.57 -1.02
CA THR A 80 9.96 0.61 -1.85
C THR A 80 11.45 0.78 -2.10
N ILE A 81 12.28 0.71 -1.05
CA ILE A 81 13.75 0.80 -1.18
C ILE A 81 14.27 -0.32 -2.08
N PHE A 82 13.82 -1.55 -1.83
CA PHE A 82 14.19 -2.70 -2.66
C PHE A 82 13.82 -2.48 -4.14
N TRP A 83 12.62 -1.95 -4.40
CA TRP A 83 12.14 -1.69 -5.74
C TRP A 83 12.88 -0.53 -6.43
N LEU A 84 13.24 0.54 -5.71
CA LEU A 84 14.08 1.62 -6.26
C LEU A 84 15.45 1.11 -6.72
N LEU A 85 16.04 0.19 -5.97
CA LEU A 85 17.38 -0.34 -6.24
C LEU A 85 17.42 -1.38 -7.37
N LYS A 86 16.34 -2.15 -7.56
CA LYS A 86 16.33 -3.33 -8.44
C LYS A 86 15.28 -3.30 -9.55
N GLY A 87 14.22 -2.51 -9.40
CA GLY A 87 13.08 -2.50 -10.31
C GLY A 87 13.25 -1.56 -11.50
N GLU A 88 12.52 -1.87 -12.58
CA GLU A 88 12.32 -0.94 -13.69
C GLU A 88 11.00 -0.18 -13.49
N THR A 89 11.05 1.14 -13.61
CA THR A 89 9.89 2.02 -13.33
C THR A 89 9.12 2.42 -14.59
N LYS A 90 9.58 2.04 -15.78
CA LYS A 90 8.99 2.48 -17.06
C LYS A 90 7.84 1.59 -17.53
N ASP A 91 7.90 0.31 -17.22
CA ASP A 91 6.92 -0.66 -17.69
C ASP A 91 5.73 -0.78 -16.75
N PHE A 92 4.55 -0.48 -17.28
CA PHE A 92 3.28 -0.51 -16.55
C PHE A 92 3.01 -1.88 -15.92
N PHE A 93 3.18 -2.96 -16.68
CA PHE A 93 2.94 -4.33 -16.21
C PHE A 93 3.95 -4.79 -15.16
N LEU A 94 5.15 -4.21 -15.15
CA LEU A 94 6.19 -4.56 -14.19
C LEU A 94 5.80 -4.12 -12.75
N HIS A 95 4.84 -3.20 -12.62
CA HIS A 95 4.30 -2.76 -11.34
C HIS A 95 3.35 -3.79 -10.71
N ALA A 96 2.98 -4.85 -11.41
CA ALA A 96 2.25 -5.97 -10.82
C ALA A 96 3.08 -6.66 -9.73
N ILE A 97 4.39 -6.80 -9.94
CA ILE A 97 5.31 -7.45 -8.99
C ILE A 97 5.36 -6.72 -7.63
N PRO A 98 5.64 -5.40 -7.55
CA PRO A 98 5.61 -4.69 -6.29
C PRO A 98 4.19 -4.66 -5.71
N GLY A 99 3.15 -4.72 -6.55
CA GLY A 99 1.76 -4.85 -6.09
C GLY A 99 1.51 -6.11 -5.28
N VAL A 100 1.99 -7.26 -5.78
CA VAL A 100 1.95 -8.53 -5.06
C VAL A 100 2.78 -8.44 -3.78
N LEU A 101 3.99 -7.88 -3.83
CA LEU A 101 4.87 -7.78 -2.66
C LEU A 101 4.27 -6.90 -1.56
N VAL A 102 3.72 -5.73 -1.91
CA VAL A 102 3.02 -4.84 -0.98
C VAL A 102 1.83 -5.56 -0.34
N SER A 103 1.06 -6.30 -1.13
CA SER A 103 -0.09 -7.06 -0.62
C SER A 103 0.34 -8.23 0.28
N ALA A 104 1.44 -8.90 -0.05
CA ALA A 104 1.98 -9.98 0.77
C ALA A 104 2.47 -9.47 2.13
N VAL A 105 3.25 -8.38 2.14
CA VAL A 105 3.81 -7.77 3.37
C VAL A 105 2.72 -7.22 4.29
N THR A 106 1.55 -6.90 3.74
CA THR A 106 0.42 -6.36 4.49
C THR A 106 -0.53 -7.43 4.99
N VAL A 107 -0.90 -8.39 4.13
CA VAL A 107 -1.92 -9.39 4.46
C VAL A 107 -1.36 -10.57 5.23
N LEU A 108 -0.14 -11.04 4.93
CA LEU A 108 0.39 -12.21 5.63
C LEU A 108 0.54 -12.00 7.15
N PRO A 109 1.04 -10.86 7.66
CA PRO A 109 1.09 -10.63 9.10
C PRO A 109 -0.29 -10.55 9.75
N VAL A 110 -1.26 -9.92 9.08
CA VAL A 110 -2.65 -9.84 9.56
C VAL A 110 -3.25 -11.24 9.64
N VAL A 111 -3.15 -12.03 8.57
CA VAL A 111 -3.65 -13.40 8.54
C VAL A 111 -2.94 -14.26 9.57
N PHE A 112 -1.63 -14.11 9.75
CA PHE A 112 -0.86 -14.88 10.73
C PHE A 112 -1.30 -14.61 12.17
N ILE A 113 -1.55 -13.35 12.54
CA ILE A 113 -2.00 -12.98 13.89
C ILE A 113 -3.45 -13.42 14.12
N TYR A 114 -4.33 -13.18 13.15
CA TYR A 114 -5.78 -13.40 13.27
C TYR A 114 -6.26 -14.73 12.66
N TRP A 115 -5.35 -15.67 12.38
CA TRP A 115 -5.65 -16.91 11.66
C TRP A 115 -6.76 -17.75 12.29
N ARG A 116 -6.85 -17.78 13.63
CA ARG A 116 -7.89 -18.53 14.36
C ARG A 116 -9.29 -17.99 14.07
N GLY A 117 -9.45 -16.67 14.02
CA GLY A 117 -10.73 -16.03 13.71
C GLY A 117 -11.13 -16.28 12.26
N ILE A 118 -10.17 -16.20 11.33
CA ILE A 118 -10.40 -16.45 9.91
C ILE A 118 -10.75 -17.92 9.66
N LEU A 119 -10.06 -18.87 10.32
CA LEU A 119 -10.31 -20.30 10.17
C LEU A 119 -11.71 -20.74 10.64
N LEU A 120 -12.42 -19.94 11.45
CA LEU A 120 -13.81 -20.22 11.79
C LEU A 120 -14.72 -20.17 10.55
N GLY A 121 -14.39 -19.37 9.53
CA GLY A 121 -15.05 -19.40 8.22
C GLY A 121 -14.62 -20.60 7.35
N GLY A 122 -13.44 -21.15 7.64
CA GLY A 122 -12.89 -22.33 7.00
C GLY A 122 -11.57 -22.06 6.28
N ILE A 123 -10.90 -23.13 5.86
CA ILE A 123 -9.59 -23.00 5.19
C ILE A 123 -9.69 -22.35 3.81
N TRP A 124 -10.83 -22.51 3.13
CA TRP A 124 -11.07 -21.90 1.82
C TRP A 124 -11.18 -20.38 1.89
N ASP A 125 -11.76 -19.84 2.97
CA ASP A 125 -11.83 -18.38 3.18
C ASP A 125 -10.45 -17.79 3.39
N LEU A 126 -9.58 -18.48 4.15
CA LEU A 126 -8.19 -18.08 4.34
C LEU A 126 -7.44 -18.04 3.00
N VAL A 127 -7.55 -19.10 2.20
CA VAL A 127 -6.91 -19.18 0.88
C VAL A 127 -7.46 -18.10 -0.04
N PHE A 128 -8.78 -17.89 -0.04
CA PHE A 128 -9.43 -16.86 -0.84
C PHE A 128 -8.95 -15.47 -0.46
N ILE A 129 -8.91 -15.13 0.84
CA ILE A 129 -8.45 -13.82 1.31
C ILE A 129 -7.00 -13.55 0.88
N ILE A 130 -6.11 -14.52 1.04
CA ILE A 130 -4.71 -14.37 0.63
C ILE A 130 -4.62 -14.19 -0.88
N LEU A 131 -5.18 -15.12 -1.67
CA LEU A 131 -5.06 -15.07 -3.13
C LEU A 131 -5.73 -13.83 -3.72
N PHE A 132 -6.94 -13.49 -3.25
CA PHE A 132 -7.63 -12.30 -3.67
C PHE A 132 -6.78 -11.06 -3.39
N SER A 133 -6.21 -10.95 -2.19
CA SER A 133 -5.40 -9.79 -1.83
C SER A 133 -4.15 -9.68 -2.72
N LEU A 134 -3.42 -10.78 -2.95
CA LEU A 134 -2.24 -10.77 -3.81
C LEU A 134 -2.56 -10.41 -5.26
N ILE A 135 -3.63 -11.00 -5.82
CA ILE A 135 -4.09 -10.70 -7.18
C ILE A 135 -4.55 -9.24 -7.27
N SER A 136 -5.28 -8.77 -6.27
CA SER A 136 -5.72 -7.38 -6.20
C SER A 136 -4.53 -6.42 -6.17
N GLY A 137 -3.47 -6.73 -5.42
CA GLY A 137 -2.21 -5.99 -5.46
C GLY A 137 -1.61 -5.89 -6.85
N ALA A 138 -1.49 -7.03 -7.53
CA ALA A 138 -0.95 -7.11 -8.88
C ALA A 138 -1.73 -6.24 -9.88
N VAL A 139 -3.04 -6.16 -9.71
CA VAL A 139 -3.94 -5.44 -10.62
C VAL A 139 -4.02 -3.96 -10.25
N PHE A 140 -4.38 -3.64 -9.00
CA PHE A 140 -4.69 -2.27 -8.58
C PHE A 140 -3.46 -1.38 -8.47
N LEU A 141 -2.28 -1.88 -8.10
CA LEU A 141 -1.12 -1.01 -7.95
C LEU A 141 -0.73 -0.31 -9.28
N PRO A 142 -0.59 -0.99 -10.44
CA PRO A 142 -0.37 -0.33 -11.72
C PRO A 142 -1.40 0.77 -12.03
N PHE A 143 -2.69 0.48 -11.83
CA PHE A 143 -3.75 1.46 -12.08
C PHE A 143 -3.66 2.66 -11.12
N MET A 144 -3.36 2.41 -9.86
CA MET A 144 -3.24 3.46 -8.85
C MET A 144 -2.03 4.34 -9.14
N VAL A 145 -0.88 3.77 -9.50
CA VAL A 145 0.31 4.54 -9.91
C VAL A 145 0.00 5.40 -11.13
N PHE A 146 -0.66 4.84 -12.15
CA PHE A 146 -1.05 5.59 -13.34
C PHE A 146 -2.00 6.75 -13.03
N PHE A 147 -3.05 6.48 -12.23
CA PHE A 147 -4.03 7.49 -11.85
C PHE A 147 -3.43 8.59 -10.99
N LEU A 148 -2.60 8.24 -10.01
CA LEU A 148 -1.93 9.21 -9.15
C LEU A 148 -0.87 10.01 -9.91
N ASP A 149 -0.17 9.42 -10.87
CA ASP A 149 0.74 10.19 -11.73
C ASP A 149 -0.02 11.20 -12.61
N LEU A 150 -1.18 10.82 -13.16
CA LEU A 150 -2.04 11.75 -13.90
C LEU A 150 -2.48 12.93 -13.02
N LEU A 151 -2.91 12.64 -11.79
CA LEU A 151 -3.29 13.68 -10.82
C LEU A 151 -2.10 14.55 -10.42
N SER A 152 -0.93 13.94 -10.17
CA SER A 152 0.30 14.66 -9.84
C SER A 152 0.73 15.57 -10.98
N GLU A 153 0.63 15.12 -12.24
CA GLU A 153 0.92 15.91 -13.42
C GLU A 153 -0.02 17.11 -13.56
N LEU A 154 -1.32 16.90 -13.39
CA LEU A 154 -2.34 17.96 -13.43
C LEU A 154 -2.07 19.05 -12.37
N LEU A 155 -1.56 18.65 -11.21
CA LEU A 155 -1.26 19.53 -10.09
C LEU A 155 0.17 20.11 -10.13
N GLY A 156 0.99 19.75 -11.13
CA GLY A 156 2.37 20.21 -11.27
C GLY A 156 3.31 19.68 -10.18
N MET A 157 3.04 18.49 -9.63
CA MET A 157 3.82 17.86 -8.56
C MET A 157 4.87 16.87 -9.10
N GLU A 158 5.70 16.35 -8.20
CA GLU A 158 6.65 15.30 -8.52
C GLU A 158 5.95 14.00 -8.97
N LEU A 159 6.54 13.32 -9.95
CA LEU A 159 5.98 12.16 -10.62
C LEU A 159 6.69 10.88 -10.17
N TYR A 160 5.95 9.79 -10.01
CA TYR A 160 6.51 8.49 -9.70
C TYR A 160 7.50 8.03 -10.78
N ARG A 161 7.19 8.27 -12.06
CA ARG A 161 8.09 7.93 -13.19
C ARG A 161 9.48 8.55 -13.07
N LYS A 162 9.60 9.74 -12.45
CA LYS A 162 10.87 10.45 -12.25
C LYS A 162 11.58 10.06 -10.94
N ALA A 163 10.94 9.28 -10.07
CA ALA A 163 11.49 8.93 -8.76
C ALA A 163 12.86 8.25 -8.84
N ARG A 164 13.12 7.47 -9.90
CA ARG A 164 14.41 6.77 -10.11
C ARG A 164 15.56 7.71 -10.48
N GLU A 165 15.27 8.80 -11.18
CA GLU A 165 16.29 9.77 -11.60
C GLU A 165 16.83 10.57 -10.40
N ASN A 166 16.04 10.63 -9.32
CA ASN A 166 16.37 11.38 -8.09
C ASN A 166 16.85 10.45 -6.95
N ILE A 167 17.38 9.26 -7.26
CA ILE A 167 17.77 8.26 -6.23
C ILE A 167 18.82 8.81 -5.25
N GLU A 168 19.80 9.58 -5.73
CA GLU A 168 20.90 10.10 -4.89
C GLU A 168 20.41 11.06 -3.80
N GLU A 169 19.28 11.74 -4.01
CA GLU A 169 18.68 12.63 -3.01
C GLU A 169 17.76 11.90 -2.00
N ARG A 170 17.46 10.62 -2.25
CA ARG A 170 16.33 9.90 -1.61
C ARG A 170 16.71 8.71 -0.74
N ILE A 171 17.94 8.20 -0.84
CA ILE A 171 18.47 7.11 0.00
C ILE A 171 19.15 7.70 1.23
#